data_AF-A0A257EJW1-F1
#
_entry.id   AF-A0A257EJW1-F1
#
_cell.length_a   1.000
_cell.length_b   1.000
_cell.length_c   1.000
_cell.angle_alpha   90.00
_cell.angle_beta   90.00
_cell.angle_gamma   90.00
#
_symmetry.space_group_name_H-M   'P 1'
#
loop_
_entity.id
_entity.type
_entity.pdbx_description
1 polymer ?
#
loop_
_entity_poly.entity_id
_entity_poly.type
_entity_poly.pdbx_seq_one_letter_code
_entity_poly.pdbx_strand_id
1 'polypeptide(L)'
;LTEPGALSDMVAAAITTVTGIIPELSTSGGTSDARFIRRLCPVVEFGLPGQSMHKVDEQVAVADLAALTDIYDGVLQRVFAGSMSQHSTAG
;
A
#
# COMPACT_ATOMS: atom_id res chain seq x y z
N LEU A 1 1.35 -8.50 14.87
CA LEU A 1 1.00 -7.20 14.27
C LEU A 1 2.19 -6.78 13.41
N THR A 2 1.98 -6.08 12.30
CA THR A 2 3.08 -5.39 11.61
C THR A 2 3.17 -3.99 12.20
N GLU A 3 4.31 -3.63 12.78
CA GLU A 3 4.52 -2.28 13.31
C GLU A 3 4.74 -1.28 12.16
N PRO A 4 4.30 -0.01 12.31
CA PRO A 4 4.64 1.04 11.37
C PRO A 4 6.15 1.18 11.18
N GLY A 5 6.56 1.57 9.97
CA GLY A 5 7.95 1.81 9.62
C GLY A 5 8.10 2.18 8.15
N ALA A 6 9.30 1.97 7.59
CA ALA A 6 9.64 2.45 6.25
C ALA A 6 8.64 2.02 5.15
N LEU A 7 8.08 0.81 5.23
CA LEU A 7 7.07 0.34 4.28
C LEU A 7 5.75 1.12 4.42
N SER A 8 5.22 1.30 5.63
CA SER A 8 3.98 2.04 5.85
C SER A 8 4.14 3.52 5.50
N ASP A 9 5.28 4.13 5.79
CA ASP A 9 5.56 5.52 5.48
C ASP A 9 5.62 5.77 3.97
N MET A 10 6.25 4.84 3.24
CA MET A 10 6.35 4.88 1.78
C MET A 10 4.97 4.76 1.12
N VAL A 11 4.16 3.80 1.58
CA VAL A 11 2.78 3.61 1.10
C VAL A 11 1.93 4.83 1.43
N ALA A 12 2.02 5.36 2.66
CA ALA A 12 1.28 6.54 3.08
C ALA A 12 1.64 7.78 2.24
N ALA A 13 2.91 7.96 1.90
CA ALA A 13 3.36 9.05 1.04
C ALA A 13 2.80 8.92 -0.39
N ALA A 14 2.75 7.70 -0.95
CA ALA A 14 2.17 7.45 -2.27
C ALA A 14 0.64 7.73 -2.28
N ILE A 15 -0.08 7.23 -1.28
CA ILE A 15 -1.52 7.51 -1.10
C ILE A 15 -1.77 9.01 -1.01
N THR A 16 -1.02 9.71 -0.14
CA THR A 16 -1.18 11.17 0.05
C THR A 16 -0.87 11.94 -1.23
N THR A 17 0.12 11.50 -2.02
CA THR A 17 0.49 12.15 -3.29
C THR A 17 -0.64 12.06 -4.32
N VAL A 18 -1.25 10.88 -4.46
CA VAL A 18 -2.29 10.66 -5.49
C VAL A 18 -3.64 11.22 -5.06
N THR A 19 -3.98 11.09 -3.78
CA THR A 19 -5.34 11.37 -3.30
C THR A 19 -5.48 12.68 -2.51
N GLY A 20 -4.36 13.23 -2.01
CA GLY A 20 -4.37 14.33 -1.03
C GLY A 20 -4.82 13.92 0.38
N ILE A 21 -5.09 12.64 0.61
CA ILE A 21 -5.59 12.10 1.89
C ILE A 21 -4.43 11.45 2.65
N ILE A 22 -4.29 11.79 3.93
CA ILE A 22 -3.38 11.10 4.84
C ILE A 22 -4.09 9.83 5.33
N PRO A 23 -3.58 8.62 5.02
CA PRO A 23 -4.23 7.39 5.44
C PRO A 23 -4.09 7.16 6.96
N GLU A 24 -5.15 6.67 7.58
CA GLU A 24 -5.10 6.17 8.96
C GLU A 24 -4.46 4.78 8.97
N LEU A 25 -3.44 4.59 9.83
CA LEU A 25 -2.87 3.27 10.06
C LEU A 25 -3.79 2.49 10.99
N SER A 26 -4.42 1.45 10.45
CA SER A 26 -5.35 0.61 11.19
C SER A 26 -4.90 -0.84 11.22
N THR A 27 -5.20 -1.49 12.33
CA THR A 27 -5.13 -2.96 12.49
C THR A 27 -6.52 -3.57 12.61
N SER A 28 -7.56 -2.75 12.43
CA SER A 28 -8.95 -3.18 12.34
C SER A 28 -9.24 -3.68 10.92
N GLY A 29 -10.13 -4.67 10.79
CA GLY A 29 -10.47 -5.26 9.50
C GLY A 29 -10.75 -6.75 9.58
N GLY A 30 -10.93 -7.37 8.41
CA GLY A 30 -11.13 -8.80 8.24
C GLY A 30 -9.81 -9.59 8.29
N THR A 31 -9.85 -10.83 7.79
CA THR A 31 -8.67 -11.69 7.65
C THR A 31 -8.14 -11.63 6.23
N SER A 32 -6.84 -11.41 6.08
CA SER A 32 -6.10 -11.55 4.82
C SER A 32 -5.01 -12.63 4.95
N ASP A 33 -4.36 -12.97 3.84
CA ASP A 33 -3.19 -13.85 3.83
C ASP A 33 -1.92 -13.19 4.42
N ALA A 34 -1.94 -11.89 4.72
CA ALA A 34 -0.85 -11.21 5.42
C ALA A 34 -0.51 -11.87 6.76
N ARG A 35 -1.47 -12.59 7.37
CA ARG A 35 -1.24 -13.34 8.61
C ARG A 35 -0.15 -14.41 8.49
N PHE A 36 0.09 -14.91 7.27
CA PHE A 36 1.15 -15.86 6.97
C PHE A 36 2.43 -15.14 6.54
N ILE A 37 2.31 -14.16 5.64
CA ILE A 37 3.44 -13.44 5.03
C ILE A 37 4.21 -12.59 6.04
N ARG A 38 3.53 -12.01 7.04
CA ARG A 38 4.17 -11.15 8.06
C ARG A 38 5.30 -11.81 8.85
N ARG A 39 5.39 -13.15 8.81
CA ARG A 39 6.49 -13.92 9.44
C ARG A 39 7.80 -13.83 8.65
N LEU A 40 7.73 -13.42 7.39
CA LEU A 40 8.84 -13.37 6.44
C LEU A 40 9.33 -11.94 6.21
N CYS A 41 8.42 -10.97 6.19
CA CYS A 41 8.73 -9.56 5.92
C CYS A 41 7.66 -8.62 6.50
N PRO A 42 7.93 -7.30 6.57
CA PRO A 42 6.90 -6.30 6.83
C PRO A 42 5.79 -6.37 5.77
N VAL A 43 4.53 -6.28 6.20
CA VAL A 43 3.35 -6.29 5.32
C VAL A 43 2.43 -5.12 5.65
N VAL A 44 2.00 -4.43 4.61
CA VAL A 44 0.96 -3.38 4.64
C VAL A 44 -0.15 -3.78 3.69
N GLU A 45 -1.39 -3.46 4.06
CA GLU A 45 -2.57 -3.66 3.23
C GLU A 45 -3.21 -2.30 2.93
N PHE A 46 -3.55 -2.09 1.66
CA PHE A 46 -4.36 -0.97 1.18
C PHE A 46 -5.08 -1.43 -0.09
N GLY A 47 -6.21 -0.79 -0.42
CA GLY A 47 -7.02 -1.20 -1.56
C GLY A 47 -8.26 -0.34 -1.75
N LEU A 48 -9.17 -0.82 -2.59
CA LEU A 48 -10.41 -0.13 -2.92
C LEU A 48 -11.38 -0.10 -1.73
N PRO A 49 -12.32 0.87 -1.69
CA PRO A 49 -13.40 0.87 -0.71
C PRO A 49 -14.25 -0.41 -0.78
N GLY A 50 -14.32 -1.17 0.32
CA GLY A 50 -14.98 -2.48 0.36
C GLY A 50 -16.50 -2.48 0.61
N GLN A 51 -17.22 -1.40 0.32
CA GLN A 51 -18.64 -1.24 0.73
C GLN A 51 -19.57 -2.32 0.14
N SER A 52 -19.30 -2.78 -1.08
CA SER A 52 -20.04 -3.83 -1.78
C SER A 52 -19.33 -5.18 -1.86
N MET A 53 -18.17 -5.35 -1.20
CA MET A 53 -17.39 -6.59 -1.26
C MET A 53 -18.24 -7.78 -0.76
N HIS A 54 -18.25 -8.89 -1.52
CA HIS A 54 -19.04 -10.09 -1.24
C HIS A 54 -20.58 -9.88 -1.25
N LYS A 55 -21.07 -8.89 -2.02
CA LYS A 55 -22.51 -8.67 -2.22
C LYS A 55 -22.87 -8.81 -3.71
N VAL A 56 -24.16 -9.02 -3.98
CA VAL A 56 -24.70 -8.89 -5.34
C VAL A 56 -24.47 -7.45 -5.83
N ASP A 57 -24.18 -7.29 -7.12
CA ASP A 57 -23.82 -6.02 -7.75
C ASP A 57 -22.57 -5.36 -7.13
N GLU A 58 -21.55 -6.18 -6.83
CA GLU A 58 -20.23 -5.69 -6.44
C GLU A 58 -19.66 -4.77 -7.52
N GLN A 59 -19.31 -3.54 -7.14
CA GLN A 59 -18.85 -2.51 -8.05
C GLN A 59 -17.83 -1.60 -7.39
N VAL A 60 -17.08 -0.89 -8.22
CA VAL A 60 -16.19 0.18 -7.78
C VAL A 60 -16.23 1.33 -8.79
N ALA A 61 -15.98 2.56 -8.32
CA ALA A 61 -15.80 3.68 -9.22
C ALA A 61 -14.53 3.48 -10.05
N VAL A 62 -14.62 3.66 -11.37
CA VAL A 62 -13.47 3.56 -12.28
C VAL A 62 -12.37 4.57 -11.88
N ALA A 63 -12.75 5.72 -11.35
CA ALA A 63 -11.81 6.71 -10.83
C ALA A 63 -10.99 6.18 -9.63
N ASP A 64 -11.62 5.42 -8.72
CA ASP A 64 -10.91 4.82 -7.57
C ASP A 64 -9.94 3.73 -8.04
N LEU A 65 -10.31 2.97 -9.08
CA LEU A 65 -9.42 1.97 -9.68
C LEU A 65 -8.21 2.63 -10.37
N ALA A 66 -8.43 3.73 -11.09
CA ALA A 66 -7.34 4.51 -11.68
C ALA A 66 -6.41 5.07 -10.60
N ALA A 67 -6.96 5.68 -9.55
CA ALA A 67 -6.19 6.19 -8.42
C ALA A 67 -5.40 5.07 -7.71
N LEU A 68 -5.99 3.89 -7.51
CA LEU A 68 -5.27 2.75 -6.93
C LEU A 68 -4.08 2.32 -7.80
N THR A 69 -4.24 2.36 -9.12
CA THR A 69 -3.16 2.06 -10.08
C THR A 69 -2.00 3.06 -9.92
N ASP A 70 -2.32 4.35 -9.86
CA ASP A 70 -1.33 5.42 -9.67
C ASP A 70 -0.62 5.32 -8.30
N ILE A 71 -1.34 4.88 -7.26
CA ILE A 71 -0.75 4.64 -5.93
C ILE A 71 0.26 3.49 -6.00
N TYR A 72 -0.08 2.38 -6.63
CA TYR A 72 0.86 1.25 -6.80
C TYR A 72 2.10 1.67 -7.58
N ASP A 73 1.94 2.40 -8.68
CA ASP A 73 3.09 2.94 -9.43
C ASP A 73 3.96 3.84 -8.55
N GLY A 74 3.35 4.77 -7.81
CA GLY A 74 4.05 5.63 -6.87
C GLY A 74 4.81 4.89 -5.76
N VAL A 75 4.29 3.75 -5.28
CA VAL A 75 5.00 2.86 -4.34
C VAL A 75 6.19 2.21 -5.02
N LEU A 76 6.01 1.60 -6.19
CA LEU A 76 7.08 0.93 -6.92
C LEU A 76 8.22 1.89 -7.27
N GLN A 77 7.90 3.11 -7.74
CA GLN A 77 8.89 4.14 -8.00
C GLN A 77 9.73 4.45 -6.75
N ARG A 78 9.12 4.57 -5.58
CA ARG A 78 9.84 4.84 -4.32
C ARG A 78 10.73 3.66 -3.89
N VAL A 79 10.23 2.42 -4.04
CA VAL A 79 11.00 1.20 -3.75
C VAL A 79 12.27 1.16 -4.60
N PHE A 80 12.15 1.35 -5.91
CA PHE A 80 13.29 1.26 -6.83
C PHE A 80 14.17 2.51 -6.84
N ALA A 81 13.63 3.68 -6.48
CA ALA A 81 14.44 4.89 -6.24
C ALA A 81 15.40 4.68 -5.05
N GLY A 82 14.94 4.04 -3.98
CA GLY A 82 15.77 3.72 -2.81
C GLY A 82 16.82 2.64 -3.08
N SER A 83 16.58 1.72 -4.03
CA SER A 83 17.56 0.66 -4.36
C SER A 83 18.75 1.17 -5.17
N MET A 84 18.60 2.29 -5.90
CA MET A 84 19.69 2.89 -6.67
C MET A 84 20.76 3.58 -5.79
N SER A 85 20.44 3.94 -4.56
CA SER A 85 21.38 4.58 -3.63
C SER A 85 22.27 3.59 -2.85
N GLN A 86 22.02 2.28 -2.93
CA GLN A 86 22.75 1.26 -2.16
C GLN A 86 23.87 0.54 -2.95
N HIS A 87 24.23 1.02 -4.15
CA HIS A 87 25.30 0.45 -4.97
C HIS A 87 26.55 1.34 -5.12
N SER A 88 26.70 2.40 -4.30
CA SER A 88 27.90 3.26 -4.33
C SER A 88 28.73 3.16 -3.05
N THR A 89 29.42 2.03 -2.86
CA THR A 89 30.62 1.93 -2.00
C THR A 89 31.52 0.79 -2.47
N ALA A 90 32.38 1.08 -3.44
CA ALA A 90 33.69 0.43 -3.61
C ALA A 90 34.54 1.29 -4.56
N GLY A 91 35.42 2.09 -3.97
CA GLY A 91 36.45 2.90 -4.62
C GLY A 91 37.37 3.45 -3.56
#